data_AF-A0A7R9BC82-F1
#
_entry.id   AF-A0A7R9BC82-F1
#
_cell.length_a   1.000
_cell.length_b   1.000
_cell.length_c   1.000
_cell.angle_alpha   90.00
_cell.angle_beta   90.00
_cell.angle_gamma   90.00
#
_symmetry.space_group_name_H-M   'P 1'
#
loop_
_entity.id
_entity.type
_entity.pdbx_description
1 polymer ?
#
loop_
_entity_poly.entity_id
_entity_poly.type
_entity_poly.pdbx_seq_one_letter_code
_entity_poly.pdbx_strand_id
1 'polypeptide(L)'
;MLREQSPVELASAALQRSSLEKQRDESELLAIRLEETQERFTKVRKYAGARHSRFGGTFVLKAVKSISDQDLIYHKPLNNIEDLNFDVDKNKQKRPKNRLPMKSERTERRSAYSVRLFLKEFCVEFLTGAYNNLMHSVKVSSIGIYFVEKPFTSTIVPKFYGL
;
A
#
# COMPACT_ATOMS: atom_id res chain seq x y z
N MET A 1 -4.43 13.97 7.88
CA MET A 1 -4.91 13.18 9.02
C MET A 1 -5.96 12.14 8.63
N LEU A 2 -6.99 12.48 7.84
CA LEU A 2 -8.10 11.55 7.51
C LEU A 2 -7.94 10.72 6.21
N ARG A 3 -6.99 11.07 5.33
CA ARG A 3 -6.86 10.51 3.96
C ARG A 3 -6.76 8.98 3.87
N GLU A 4 -6.10 8.36 4.84
CA GLU A 4 -5.82 6.92 4.88
C GLU A 4 -6.64 6.19 5.96
N GLN A 5 -7.58 6.86 6.62
CA GLN A 5 -8.43 6.25 7.65
C GLN A 5 -9.71 5.72 7.02
N SER A 6 -10.15 4.53 7.43
CA SER A 6 -11.48 4.02 7.07
C SER A 6 -12.57 4.82 7.80
N PRO A 7 -13.51 5.48 7.09
CA PRO A 7 -14.57 6.26 7.72
C PRO A 7 -15.50 5.40 8.59
N VAL A 8 -15.73 4.15 8.17
CA VAL A 8 -16.61 3.21 8.87
C VAL A 8 -16.02 2.84 10.23
N GLU A 9 -14.74 2.46 10.25
CA GLU A 9 -14.02 2.11 11.48
C GLU A 9 -13.84 3.29 12.43
N LEU A 10 -13.73 4.50 11.88
CA LEU A 10 -13.61 5.72 12.66
C LEU A 10 -14.94 6.08 13.33
N ALA A 11 -16.05 6.00 12.59
CA ALA A 11 -17.38 6.31 13.10
C ALA A 11 -17.84 5.30 14.18
N SER A 12 -17.46 4.02 14.04
CA SER A 12 -17.79 2.99 15.03
C SER A 12 -17.01 3.07 16.33
N ALA A 13 -15.90 3.83 16.39
CA ALA A 13 -15.10 3.96 17.61
C ALA A 13 -15.92 4.62 18.73
N ALA A 14 -16.07 3.96 19.88
CA ALA A 14 -16.86 4.46 21.01
C ALA A 14 -15.95 4.90 22.17
N LEU A 15 -16.45 5.71 23.12
CA LEU A 15 -15.69 6.04 24.32
C LEU A 15 -15.49 4.79 25.21
N GLN A 16 -16.53 3.97 25.32
CA GLN A 16 -16.47 2.67 25.97
C GLN A 16 -16.10 1.59 24.95
N ARG A 17 -14.92 1.01 25.09
CA ARG A 17 -14.55 -0.19 24.34
C ARG A 17 -15.46 -1.33 24.75
N SER A 18 -16.10 -1.99 23.78
CA SER A 18 -16.72 -3.28 24.05
C SER A 18 -15.63 -4.31 24.37
N SER A 19 -15.91 -5.21 25.32
CA SER A 19 -15.02 -6.33 25.63
C SER A 19 -14.74 -7.18 24.38
N LEU A 20 -15.72 -7.29 23.49
CA LEU A 20 -15.63 -7.99 22.22
C LEU A 20 -14.65 -7.34 21.23
N GLU A 21 -14.66 -6.01 21.08
CA GLU A 21 -13.71 -5.31 20.19
C GLU A 21 -12.28 -5.48 20.70
N LYS A 22 -12.07 -5.32 22.01
CA LYS A 22 -10.75 -5.54 22.62
C LYS A 22 -10.23 -6.96 22.38
N GLN A 23 -11.08 -7.96 22.60
CA GLN A 23 -10.71 -9.37 22.39
C GLN A 23 -10.41 -9.67 20.92
N ARG A 24 -11.17 -9.08 19.99
CA ARG A 24 -10.92 -9.20 18.55
C ARG A 24 -9.54 -8.63 18.19
N ASP A 25 -9.25 -7.42 18.65
CA ASP A 25 -7.97 -6.75 18.40
C ASP A 25 -6.79 -7.57 18.96
N GLU A 26 -6.94 -8.12 20.15
CA GLU A 26 -5.94 -9.01 20.76
C GLU A 26 -5.75 -10.30 19.96
N SER A 27 -6.83 -10.92 19.49
CA SER A 27 -6.77 -12.15 18.67
C SER A 27 -6.09 -11.92 17.32
N GLU A 28 -6.36 -10.79 16.67
CA GLU A 28 -5.75 -10.39 15.41
C GLU A 28 -4.25 -10.14 15.59
N LEU A 29 -3.86 -9.45 16.67
CA LEU A 29 -2.46 -9.22 17.02
C LEU A 29 -1.69 -10.53 17.24
N LEU A 30 -2.31 -11.49 17.94
CA LEU A 30 -1.74 -12.81 18.16
C LEU A 30 -1.59 -13.59 16.85
N ALA A 31 -2.59 -13.53 15.96
CA ALA A 31 -2.54 -14.19 14.66
C ALA A 31 -1.36 -13.66 13.81
N ILE A 32 -1.21 -12.34 13.70
CA ILE A 32 -0.09 -11.70 12.98
C ILE A 32 1.25 -12.11 13.58
N ARG A 33 1.37 -12.12 14.92
CA ARG A 33 2.60 -12.54 15.59
C ARG A 33 2.92 -14.01 15.31
N LEU A 34 1.92 -14.89 15.34
CA LEU A 34 2.12 -16.31 15.04
C LEU A 34 2.60 -16.50 13.59
N GLU A 35 1.98 -15.82 12.63
CA GLU A 35 2.39 -15.84 11.23
C GLU A 35 3.84 -15.34 11.05
N GLU A 36 4.18 -14.19 11.65
CA GLU A 36 5.54 -13.64 11.62
C GLU A 36 6.56 -14.63 12.22
N THR A 37 6.23 -15.26 13.36
CA THR A 37 7.12 -16.25 13.98
C THR A 37 7.25 -17.52 13.14
N GLN A 38 6.19 -17.96 12.47
CA GLN A 38 6.22 -19.10 11.57
C GLN A 38 7.06 -18.80 10.33
N GLU A 39 6.90 -17.63 9.73
CA GLU A 39 7.75 -17.16 8.64
C GLU A 39 9.22 -17.09 9.05
N ARG A 40 9.49 -16.52 10.23
CA ARG A 40 10.85 -16.44 10.76
C ARG A 40 11.42 -17.83 10.99
N PHE A 41 10.65 -18.74 11.59
CA PHE A 41 11.07 -20.11 11.84
C PHE A 41 11.36 -20.86 10.54
N THR A 42 10.50 -20.72 9.53
CA THR A 42 10.71 -21.35 8.22
C THR A 42 11.94 -20.77 7.50
N LYS A 43 12.16 -19.45 7.55
CA LYS A 43 13.37 -18.80 7.00
C LYS A 43 14.63 -19.30 7.72
N VAL A 44 14.63 -19.35 9.04
CA VAL A 44 15.74 -19.89 9.85
C VAL A 44 15.96 -21.37 9.50
N ARG A 45 14.92 -22.19 9.47
CA ARG A 45 15.04 -23.62 9.13
C ARG A 45 15.60 -23.84 7.71
N LYS A 46 15.22 -23.01 6.74
CA LYS A 46 15.65 -23.14 5.33
C LYS A 46 17.06 -22.60 5.09
N TYR A 47 17.41 -21.48 5.72
CA TYR A 47 18.60 -20.70 5.35
C TYR A 47 19.63 -20.55 6.46
N ALA A 48 19.23 -20.70 7.73
CA ALA A 48 20.15 -20.71 8.86
C ALA A 48 20.55 -22.16 9.20
N GLY A 49 21.32 -22.78 8.30
CA GLY A 49 22.08 -23.98 8.65
C GLY A 49 23.21 -23.64 9.63
N ALA A 50 23.85 -24.66 10.23
CA ALA A 50 25.03 -24.52 11.08
C ALA A 50 26.29 -24.01 10.33
N ARG A 51 26.14 -23.49 9.10
CA ARG A 51 27.22 -23.13 8.19
C ARG A 51 27.02 -21.69 7.70
N HIS A 52 28.13 -21.00 7.43
CA HIS A 52 28.12 -19.59 7.02
C HIS A 52 27.48 -19.39 5.64
N SER A 53 26.99 -18.17 5.39
CA SER A 53 26.31 -17.75 4.14
C SER A 53 27.06 -18.11 2.83
N ARG A 54 28.39 -18.24 2.84
CA ARG A 54 29.15 -18.61 1.63
C ARG A 54 29.25 -20.12 1.39
N PHE A 55 28.77 -20.94 2.33
CA PHE A 55 28.72 -22.39 2.18
C PHE A 55 27.33 -22.81 1.66
N GLY A 56 27.11 -22.64 0.35
CA GLY A 56 25.86 -23.02 -0.32
C GLY A 56 25.77 -24.50 -0.71
N GLY A 57 26.88 -25.24 -0.60
CA GLY A 57 27.00 -26.56 -1.22
C GLY A 57 27.00 -26.47 -2.75
N THR A 58 27.17 -27.61 -3.40
CA THR A 58 27.17 -27.72 -4.87
C THR A 58 26.42 -28.99 -5.20
N PHE A 59 25.30 -28.84 -5.90
CA PHE A 59 24.39 -29.93 -6.22
C PHE A 59 24.39 -30.15 -7.73
N VAL A 60 24.26 -31.41 -8.15
CA VAL A 60 24.13 -31.78 -9.57
C VAL A 60 22.69 -32.20 -9.81
N LEU A 61 22.00 -31.50 -10.70
CA LEU A 61 20.63 -31.81 -11.08
C LEU A 61 20.63 -32.86 -12.19
N LYS A 62 20.21 -34.08 -11.85
CA LYS A 62 20.01 -35.15 -12.82
C LYS A 62 18.74 -34.87 -13.64
N ALA A 63 18.79 -35.12 -14.94
CA ALA A 63 17.73 -34.85 -15.94
C ALA A 63 17.60 -33.40 -16.45
N VAL A 64 18.40 -32.45 -15.95
CA VAL A 64 18.50 -31.10 -16.52
C VAL A 64 19.90 -30.88 -17.07
N LYS A 65 19.99 -30.55 -18.36
CA LYS A 65 21.25 -30.25 -19.03
C LYS A 65 21.56 -28.75 -18.99
N SER A 66 22.84 -28.45 -18.80
CA SER A 66 23.43 -27.13 -18.97
C SER A 66 23.50 -26.76 -20.46
N ILE A 67 23.85 -25.51 -20.75
CA ILE A 67 24.10 -24.99 -22.10
C ILE A 67 25.20 -25.80 -22.82
N SER A 68 26.13 -26.40 -22.06
CA SER A 68 27.24 -27.21 -22.57
C SER A 68 26.95 -28.73 -22.64
N ASP A 69 25.68 -29.16 -22.62
CA ASP A 69 25.22 -30.57 -22.60
C ASP A 69 25.68 -31.40 -21.38
N GLN A 70 26.35 -30.78 -20.41
CA GLN A 70 26.71 -31.36 -19.13
C GLN A 70 25.56 -31.28 -18.12
N ASP A 71 25.63 -32.06 -17.04
CA ASP A 71 24.63 -31.97 -15.97
C ASP A 71 24.69 -30.60 -15.26
N LEU A 72 23.53 -30.04 -14.93
CA LEU A 72 23.42 -28.70 -14.38
C LEU A 72 23.88 -28.66 -12.92
N ILE A 73 24.81 -27.73 -12.63
CA ILE A 73 25.29 -27.46 -11.27
C ILE A 73 24.46 -26.34 -10.64
N TYR A 74 24.03 -26.55 -9.39
CA TYR A 74 23.23 -25.58 -8.64
C TYR A 74 23.75 -25.39 -7.21
N HIS A 75 23.69 -24.15 -6.71
CA HIS A 75 24.34 -23.73 -5.45
C HIS A 75 23.36 -23.45 -4.29
N LYS A 76 22.07 -23.74 -4.47
CA LYS A 76 21.06 -23.61 -3.40
C LYS A 76 20.34 -24.96 -3.23
N PRO A 77 19.96 -25.34 -2.01
CA PRO A 77 19.16 -26.54 -1.83
C PRO A 77 17.78 -26.35 -2.49
N LEU A 78 17.41 -27.25 -3.39
CA LEU A 78 16.08 -27.31 -4.00
C LEU A 78 15.32 -28.46 -3.36
N ASN A 79 14.10 -28.20 -2.90
CA ASN A 79 13.20 -29.26 -2.43
C ASN A 79 12.52 -29.96 -3.62
N ASN A 80 12.13 -29.18 -4.63
CA ASN A 80 11.51 -29.66 -5.86
C ASN A 80 12.21 -29.07 -7.09
N ILE A 81 12.11 -29.76 -8.23
CA ILE A 81 12.68 -29.31 -9.51
C ILE A 81 11.91 -28.08 -10.06
N GLU A 82 10.62 -27.97 -9.74
CA GLU A 82 9.76 -26.85 -10.15
C GLU A 82 10.19 -25.50 -9.55
N ASP A 83 10.89 -25.52 -8.41
CA ASP A 83 11.41 -24.32 -7.74
C ASP A 83 12.69 -23.77 -8.41
N LEU A 84 13.14 -24.40 -9.50
CA LEU A 84 14.35 -24.00 -10.23
C LEU A 84 14.12 -22.69 -10.99
N ASN A 85 14.68 -21.61 -10.45
CA ASN A 85 14.60 -20.28 -11.05
C ASN A 85 15.99 -19.77 -11.49
N PHE A 86 16.16 -19.57 -12.80
CA PHE A 86 17.39 -19.05 -13.41
C PHE A 86 17.43 -17.52 -13.52
N ASP A 87 16.31 -16.84 -13.26
CA ASP A 87 16.20 -15.39 -13.40
C ASP A 87 16.57 -14.63 -12.12
N VAL A 88 16.91 -15.35 -11.04
CA VAL A 88 17.25 -14.75 -9.73
C VAL A 88 18.48 -13.86 -9.81
N ASP A 89 19.51 -14.30 -10.53
CA ASP A 89 20.79 -13.58 -10.68
C ASP A 89 20.81 -12.69 -11.94
N LYS A 90 19.73 -12.67 -12.72
CA LYS A 90 19.63 -11.85 -13.93
C LYS A 90 19.20 -10.42 -13.59
N ASN A 91 19.93 -9.45 -14.13
CA ASN A 91 19.55 -8.05 -14.03
C ASN A 91 18.25 -7.78 -14.80
N LYS A 92 17.17 -7.45 -14.07
CA LYS A 92 15.88 -7.10 -14.67
C LYS A 92 15.98 -5.73 -15.36
N GLN A 93 15.43 -5.63 -16.56
CA GLN A 93 15.36 -4.35 -17.28
C GLN A 93 14.46 -3.36 -16.54
N LYS A 94 14.94 -2.12 -16.37
CA LYS A 94 14.20 -1.04 -15.72
C LYS A 94 12.98 -0.65 -16.56
N ARG A 95 11.77 -0.88 -16.03
CA ARG A 95 10.54 -0.38 -16.65
C ARG A 95 10.37 1.11 -16.33
N PRO A 96 10.03 1.97 -17.31
CA PRO A 96 9.77 3.38 -17.06
C PRO A 96 8.53 3.56 -16.17
N LYS A 97 8.54 4.59 -15.31
CA LYS A 97 7.50 4.78 -14.27
C LYS A 97 6.06 4.86 -14.82
N ASN A 98 5.88 5.40 -16.03
CA ASN A 98 4.57 5.50 -16.70
C ASN A 98 4.02 4.15 -17.22
N ARG A 99 4.88 3.13 -17.40
CA ARG A 99 4.46 1.78 -17.85
C ARG A 99 4.37 0.79 -16.69
N LEU A 100 4.54 1.25 -15.45
CA LEU A 100 4.30 0.43 -14.28
C LEU A 100 2.79 0.29 -14.09
N PRO A 101 2.30 -0.89 -13.67
CA PRO A 101 0.91 -1.03 -13.27
C PRO A 101 0.61 -0.01 -12.18
N MET A 102 -0.52 0.70 -12.31
CA MET A 102 -0.97 1.65 -11.31
C MET A 102 -1.14 0.90 -9.99
N LYS A 103 -0.27 1.16 -9.02
CA LYS A 103 -0.43 0.68 -7.65
C LYS A 103 -1.52 1.51 -7.00
N SER A 104 -2.78 1.20 -7.28
CA SER A 104 -3.93 1.74 -6.54
C SER A 104 -4.07 0.99 -5.22
N GLU A 105 -3.01 0.94 -4.42
CA GLU A 105 -3.14 0.45 -3.06
C GLU A 105 -3.73 1.63 -2.30
N ARG A 106 -5.06 1.62 -2.12
CA ARG A 106 -5.66 2.41 -1.04
C ARG A 106 -5.10 1.82 0.23
N THR A 107 -3.96 2.33 0.69
CA THR A 107 -3.37 1.90 1.95
C THR A 107 -4.27 2.44 3.05
N GLU A 108 -5.24 1.63 3.46
CA GLU A 108 -5.99 1.89 4.67
C GLU A 108 -5.06 1.64 5.86
N ARG A 109 -4.84 2.68 6.65
CA ARG A 109 -4.01 2.62 7.84
C ARG A 109 -4.91 2.58 9.05
N ARG A 110 -4.91 1.47 9.78
CA ARG A 110 -5.60 1.38 11.07
C ARG A 110 -4.79 2.10 12.15
N SER A 111 -5.29 3.25 12.62
CA SER A 111 -4.64 3.99 13.72
C SER A 111 -4.88 3.35 15.08
N ALA A 112 -4.02 3.66 16.05
CA ALA A 112 -4.25 3.34 17.45
C ALA A 112 -5.64 3.84 17.91
N TYR A 113 -6.27 3.11 18.82
CA TYR A 113 -7.63 3.39 19.27
C TYR A 113 -7.83 4.82 19.80
N SER A 114 -6.87 5.34 20.58
CA SER A 114 -6.92 6.71 21.11
C SER A 114 -6.97 7.76 19.99
N VAL A 115 -6.21 7.54 18.92
CA VAL A 115 -6.21 8.41 17.74
C VAL A 115 -7.55 8.31 17.01
N ARG A 116 -8.14 7.12 16.90
CA ARG A 116 -9.48 6.94 16.29
C ARG A 116 -10.55 7.70 17.07
N LEU A 117 -10.52 7.63 18.40
CA LEU A 117 -11.45 8.35 19.26
C LEU A 117 -11.31 9.87 19.11
N PHE A 118 -10.08 10.38 19.20
CA PHE A 118 -9.79 11.80 19.00
C PHE A 118 -10.27 12.31 17.64
N LEU A 119 -9.94 11.58 16.56
CA LEU A 119 -10.34 11.95 15.21
C LEU A 119 -11.85 11.90 15.02
N LYS A 120 -12.55 10.96 15.68
CA LYS A 120 -14.01 10.91 15.67
C LYS A 120 -14.62 12.14 16.35
N GLU A 121 -14.17 12.45 17.57
CA GLU A 121 -14.64 13.61 18.33
C GLU A 121 -14.40 14.91 17.55
N PHE A 122 -13.19 15.07 17.02
CA PHE A 122 -12.85 16.18 16.13
C PHE A 122 -13.78 16.26 14.92
N CYS A 123 -14.08 15.13 14.24
CA CYS A 123 -14.98 15.13 13.09
C CYS A 123 -16.41 15.54 13.48
N VAL A 124 -16.92 15.10 14.63
CA VAL A 124 -18.25 15.47 15.11
C VAL A 124 -18.35 16.97 15.40
N GLU A 125 -17.38 17.51 16.12
CA GLU A 125 -17.31 18.95 16.43
C GLU A 125 -17.18 19.78 15.15
N PHE A 126 -16.29 19.36 14.25
CA PHE A 126 -16.07 20.04 12.98
C PHE A 126 -17.31 20.02 12.08
N LEU A 127 -17.98 18.88 11.94
CA LEU A 127 -19.20 18.75 11.15
C LEU A 127 -20.34 19.62 11.69
N THR A 128 -20.45 19.73 13.02
CA THR A 128 -21.49 20.52 13.67
C THR A 128 -21.19 22.02 13.66
N GLY A 129 -19.93 22.41 13.91
CA GLY A 129 -19.57 23.80 14.17
C GLY A 129 -19.03 24.58 12.97
N ALA A 130 -18.34 23.93 12.03
CA ALA A 130 -17.53 24.65 11.04
C ALA A 130 -17.65 24.13 9.60
N TYR A 131 -18.12 22.90 9.37
CA TYR A 131 -18.09 22.27 8.06
C TYR A 131 -18.82 23.08 6.98
N ASN A 132 -20.07 23.47 7.25
CA ASN A 132 -20.87 24.22 6.28
C ASN A 132 -20.23 25.57 5.93
N ASN A 133 -19.73 26.30 6.94
CA ASN A 133 -19.09 27.60 6.74
C ASN A 133 -17.77 27.45 5.95
N LEU A 134 -16.92 26.50 6.36
CA LEU A 134 -15.64 26.26 5.69
C LEU A 134 -15.84 25.81 4.25
N MET A 135 -16.71 24.83 4.00
CA MET A 135 -16.97 24.32 2.65
C MET A 135 -17.57 25.41 1.75
N HIS A 136 -18.44 26.27 2.30
CA HIS A 136 -18.96 27.43 1.59
C HIS A 136 -17.84 28.42 1.23
N SER A 137 -17.00 28.81 2.19
CA SER A 137 -15.88 29.72 1.98
C SER A 137 -14.87 29.18 0.95
N VAL A 138 -14.52 27.90 1.05
CA VAL A 138 -13.62 27.23 0.08
C VAL A 138 -14.28 27.19 -1.29
N LYS A 139 -15.56 26.87 -1.40
CA LYS A 139 -16.28 26.85 -2.69
C LYS A 139 -16.31 28.23 -3.33
N VAL A 140 -16.64 29.28 -2.58
CA VAL A 140 -16.64 30.67 -3.08
C VAL A 140 -15.23 31.10 -3.50
N SER A 141 -14.21 30.80 -2.70
CA SER A 141 -12.83 31.11 -3.04
C SER A 141 -12.36 30.34 -4.27
N SER A 142 -12.72 29.07 -4.40
CA SER A 142 -12.38 28.25 -5.57
C SER A 142 -13.06 28.81 -6.82
N ILE A 143 -14.36 29.13 -6.76
CA ILE A 143 -15.10 29.74 -7.86
C ILE A 143 -14.55 31.13 -8.21
N GLY A 144 -14.20 31.93 -7.20
CA GLY A 144 -13.54 33.23 -7.36
C GLY A 144 -12.18 33.11 -8.03
N ILE A 145 -11.38 32.09 -7.68
CA ILE A 145 -10.12 31.77 -8.36
C ILE A 145 -10.38 31.35 -9.81
N TYR A 146 -11.38 30.49 -10.08
CA TYR A 146 -11.75 30.14 -11.45
C TYR A 146 -12.27 31.33 -12.28
N PHE A 147 -12.80 32.39 -11.64
CA PHE A 147 -13.20 33.63 -12.30
C PHE A 147 -12.04 34.63 -12.46
N VAL A 148 -11.08 34.66 -11.53
CA VAL A 148 -9.88 35.51 -11.60
C VAL A 148 -8.83 34.96 -12.57
N GLU A 149 -8.77 33.63 -12.77
CA GLU A 149 -7.87 32.98 -13.75
C GLU A 149 -8.44 32.88 -15.18
N LYS A 150 -9.65 33.39 -15.44
CA LYS A 150 -10.16 33.58 -16.80
C LYS A 150 -10.01 35.06 -17.16
N PRO A 151 -8.92 35.49 -17.82
CA PRO A 151 -8.87 36.85 -18.34
C PRO A 151 -10.05 37.06 -19.27
N PHE A 152 -10.86 38.06 -18.95
CA PHE A 152 -11.90 38.62 -19.79
C PHE A 152 -11.23 39.24 -21.03
N THR A 153 -10.83 38.42 -22.00
CA THR A 153 -10.53 38.87 -23.36
C THR A 153 -11.70 38.48 -24.25
N SER A 154 -12.77 39.26 -24.19
CA SER A 154 -13.74 39.31 -25.27
C SER A 154 -13.82 40.74 -25.76
N THR A 155 -13.00 41.02 -26.77
CA THR A 155 -13.16 42.14 -27.69
C THR A 155 -14.60 42.12 -28.18
N ILE A 156 -15.40 43.09 -27.72
CA ILE A 156 -16.74 43.34 -28.26
C ILE A 156 -16.54 43.98 -29.64
N VAL A 157 -16.55 43.16 -30.68
CA VAL A 157 -16.77 43.63 -32.06
C VAL A 157 -18.26 43.43 -32.35
N PRO A 158 -19.05 44.49 -32.56
CA PRO A 158 -20.45 44.33 -32.91
C PRO A 158 -20.57 43.72 -34.30
N LYS A 159 -21.01 42.47 -34.37
CA LYS A 159 -21.54 41.85 -35.59
C LYS A 159 -22.90 42.46 -35.88
N PHE A 160 -22.94 43.45 -36.77
CA PHE A 160 -24.19 43.86 -37.43
C PHE A 160 -24.65 42.73 -38.35
N TYR A 161 -25.82 42.16 -38.07
CA TYR A 161 -26.61 41.42 -39.04
C TYR A 161 -27.95 42.12 -39.20
N GLY A 162 -28.25 42.58 -40.42
CA GLY A 162 -29.57 43.08 -40.78
C GLY A 162 -29.51 44.06 -41.97
N LEU A 163 -29.89 43.52 -43.14
CA LEU A 163 -30.34 44.13 -44.41
C LEU A 163 -30.39 45.66 -44.52
#